data_AF-A0A7J9QD85-F1
#
_entry.id   AF-A0A7J9QD85-F1
#
_cell.length_a   1.000
_cell.length_b   1.000
_cell.length_c   1.000
_cell.angle_alpha   90.00
_cell.angle_beta   90.00
_cell.angle_gamma   90.00
#
_symmetry.space_group_name_H-M   'P 1'
#
loop_
_entity.id
_entity.type
_entity.pdbx_description
1 polymer ?
#
loop_
_entity_poly.entity_id
_entity_poly.type
_entity_poly.pdbx_seq_one_letter_code
_entity_poly.pdbx_strand_id
1 'polypeptide(L)'
;MTNFEKIYAKVALKIIKRCHGAIKITKHGKIVEVYDVKRHIWSDGLAGLIIKEECRLANLKEWEFANVRGYVIKELLSKSDN
;
A
#
# COMPACT_ATOMS: atom_id res chain seq x y z
N MET A 1 15.58 13.80 14.37
CA MET A 1 15.66 12.82 13.26
C MET A 1 14.26 12.34 12.94
N THR A 2 13.70 12.78 11.82
CA THR A 2 12.40 12.31 11.35
C THR A 2 12.52 10.83 11.00
N ASN A 3 11.79 9.96 11.71
CA ASN A 3 11.94 8.53 11.53
C ASN A 3 11.15 8.09 10.29
N PHE A 4 11.80 8.14 9.11
CA PHE A 4 11.20 7.85 7.81
C PHE A 4 10.49 6.49 7.77
N GLU A 5 11.01 5.49 8.46
CA GLU A 5 10.39 4.17 8.59
C GLU A 5 8.97 4.24 9.19
N LYS A 6 8.79 5.06 10.23
CA LYS A 6 7.46 5.26 10.85
C LYS A 6 6.50 5.97 9.89
N ILE A 7 7.01 6.88 9.06
CA ILE A 7 6.20 7.56 8.04
C ILE A 7 5.75 6.55 6.98
N TYR A 8 6.68 5.76 6.43
CA TYR A 8 6.35 4.77 5.40
C TYR A 8 5.37 3.72 5.90
N ALA A 9 5.58 3.18 7.11
CA ALA A 9 4.65 2.25 7.73
C ALA A 9 3.25 2.88 7.93
N LYS A 10 3.18 4.14 8.38
CA LYS A 10 1.91 4.84 8.55
C LYS A 10 1.17 5.06 7.23
N VAL A 11 1.89 5.40 6.15
CA VAL A 11 1.30 5.55 4.82
C VAL A 11 0.83 4.20 4.27
N ALA A 12 1.61 3.14 4.46
CA ALA A 12 1.22 1.79 4.09
C ALA A 12 -0.10 1.35 4.77
N LEU A 13 -0.24 1.60 6.08
CA LEU A 13 -1.48 1.32 6.81
C LEU A 13 -2.67 2.12 6.28
N LYS A 14 -2.47 3.38 5.88
CA LYS A 14 -3.53 4.18 5.24
C LYS A 14 -3.96 3.58 3.91
N ILE A 15 -3.02 3.13 3.09
CA ILE A 15 -3.30 2.46 1.81
C ILE A 15 -4.13 1.20 2.05
N ILE A 16 -3.69 0.33 2.98
CA ILE A 16 -4.40 -0.91 3.31
C ILE A 16 -5.82 -0.61 3.83
N LYS A 17 -5.96 0.39 4.71
CA LYS A 17 -7.26 0.81 5.26
C LYS A 17 -8.17 1.39 4.17
N ARG A 18 -7.64 2.21 3.26
CA ARG A 18 -8.38 2.75 2.12
C ARG A 18 -8.91 1.64 1.22
N CYS A 19 -8.14 0.58 1.05
CA CYS A 19 -8.57 -0.59 0.30
C CYS A 19 -9.42 -1.56 1.14
N HIS A 20 -9.81 -1.20 2.38
CA HIS A 20 -10.52 -2.09 3.32
C HIS A 20 -9.83 -3.46 3.54
N GLY A 21 -8.52 -3.54 3.35
CA GLY A 21 -7.78 -4.81 3.37
C GLY A 21 -8.05 -5.72 2.17
N ALA A 22 -8.90 -5.30 1.22
CA ALA A 22 -9.16 -5.97 -0.04
C ALA A 22 -8.01 -5.71 -1.03
N ILE A 23 -6.83 -6.22 -0.66
CA ILE A 23 -5.61 -6.26 -1.47
C ILE A 23 -5.24 -7.73 -1.62
N LYS A 24 -5.29 -8.23 -2.85
CA LYS A 24 -4.93 -9.59 -3.17
C LYS A 24 -3.45 -9.63 -3.52
N ILE A 25 -2.69 -10.43 -2.80
CA ILE A 25 -1.26 -10.63 -3.05
C ILE A 25 -0.98 -12.07 -3.43
N THR A 26 -0.01 -12.28 -4.30
CA THR A 26 0.55 -13.62 -4.54
C THR A 26 1.46 -14.02 -3.38
N LYS A 27 1.71 -15.33 -3.25
CA LYS A 27 2.69 -15.89 -2.30
C LYS A 27 4.12 -15.33 -2.45
N HIS A 28 4.44 -14.78 -3.63
CA HIS A 28 5.73 -14.12 -3.91
C HIS A 28 5.72 -12.60 -3.66
N GLY A 29 4.69 -12.06 -3.01
CA GLY A 29 4.61 -10.64 -2.64
C GLY A 29 4.23 -9.68 -3.78
N LYS A 30 3.79 -10.20 -4.94
CA LYS A 30 3.20 -9.35 -5.99
C LYS A 30 1.75 -9.04 -5.64
N ILE A 31 1.40 -7.76 -5.56
CA ILE A 31 0.01 -7.31 -5.50
C ILE A 31 -0.64 -7.62 -6.86
N VAL A 32 -1.73 -8.38 -6.81
CA VAL A 32 -2.52 -8.82 -7.96
C VAL A 32 -3.66 -7.84 -8.14
N GLU A 33 -4.63 -7.82 -7.23
CA GLU A 33 -5.82 -6.98 -7.30
C GLU A 33 -5.95 -6.07 -6.09
N VAL A 34 -6.59 -4.91 -6.27
CA VAL A 34 -6.96 -4.02 -5.18
C VAL A 34 -8.39 -3.53 -5.36
N TYR A 35 -9.12 -3.40 -4.27
CA TYR A 35 -10.38 -2.67 -4.23
C TYR A 35 -10.14 -1.23 -3.77
N ASP A 36 -10.45 -0.23 -4.59
CA ASP A 36 -10.46 1.17 -4.12
C ASP A 36 -11.85 1.54 -3.63
N VAL A 37 -11.98 1.81 -2.33
CA VAL A 37 -13.26 2.22 -1.75
C VAL A 37 -13.68 3.61 -2.21
N LYS A 38 -12.75 4.48 -2.62
CA LYS A 38 -13.15 5.79 -3.16
C LYS A 38 -13.83 5.68 -4.52
N ARG A 39 -13.46 4.68 -5.32
CA ARG A 39 -13.93 4.51 -6.70
C ARG A 39 -14.90 3.34 -6.84
N HIS A 40 -15.06 2.52 -5.80
CA HIS A 40 -15.85 1.30 -5.76
C HIS A 40 -15.52 0.31 -6.90
N ILE A 41 -14.23 0.15 -7.21
CA ILE A 41 -13.76 -0.67 -8.35
C ILE A 41 -12.65 -1.63 -7.90
N TRP A 42 -12.66 -2.83 -8.47
CA TRP A 42 -11.57 -3.81 -8.44
C TRP A 42 -10.70 -3.70 -9.68
N SER A 43 -9.38 -3.68 -9.52
CA SER A 43 -8.47 -3.71 -10.67
C SER A 43 -7.05 -4.13 -10.29
N ASP A 44 -6.41 -4.89 -11.19
CA ASP A 44 -5.02 -5.33 -11.02
C ASP A 44 -3.98 -4.20 -11.13
N GLY A 45 -4.29 -3.13 -11.86
CA GLY A 45 -3.39 -1.99 -12.06
C GLY A 45 -3.53 -0.89 -11.01
N LEU A 46 -4.58 -0.94 -10.21
CA LEU A 46 -5.00 0.18 -9.36
C LEU A 46 -4.15 0.30 -8.08
N ALA A 47 -3.53 -0.79 -7.63
CA ALA A 47 -2.64 -0.79 -6.47
C ALA A 47 -1.51 0.24 -6.59
N GLY A 48 -0.85 0.29 -7.75
CA GLY A 48 0.22 1.27 -8.01
C GLY A 48 -0.27 2.71 -7.99
N LEU A 49 -1.48 2.96 -8.50
CA LEU A 49 -2.10 4.28 -8.52
C LEU A 49 -2.47 4.74 -7.11
N ILE A 50 -3.06 3.88 -6.29
CA ILE A 50 -3.41 4.20 -4.90
C ILE A 50 -2.15 4.49 -4.09
N ILE A 51 -1.11 3.66 -4.20
CA ILE A 51 0.17 3.90 -3.51
C ILE A 51 0.74 5.26 -3.94
N LYS A 52 0.75 5.55 -5.25
CA LYS A 52 1.24 6.83 -5.78
C LYS A 52 0.45 8.02 -5.24
N GLU A 53 -0.88 7.90 -5.18
CA GLU A 53 -1.78 8.94 -4.69
C GLU A 53 -1.56 9.22 -3.19
N GLU A 54 -1.56 8.17 -2.36
CA GLU A 54 -1.37 8.30 -0.90
C GLU A 54 0.04 8.79 -0.53
N CYS A 55 1.07 8.36 -1.26
CA CYS A 55 2.43 8.88 -1.05
C CYS A 55 2.55 10.37 -1.41
N ARG A 56 1.91 10.81 -2.50
CA ARG A 56 1.87 12.24 -2.87
C ARG A 56 1.13 13.07 -1.83
N LEU A 57 0.01 12.57 -1.31
CA LEU A 57 -0.72 13.22 -0.21
C LEU A 57 0.11 13.31 1.07
N ALA A 58 1.03 12.36 1.29
CA ALA A 58 1.97 12.37 2.39
C ALA A 58 3.25 13.20 2.12
N ASN A 59 3.32 13.92 0.98
CA ASN A 59 4.46 14.71 0.54
C ASN A 59 5.77 13.91 0.41
N LEU A 60 5.66 12.63 0.04
CA LEU A 60 6.81 11.76 -0.23
C LEU A 60 7.31 11.96 -1.66
N LYS A 61 8.62 11.79 -1.85
CA LYS A 61 9.30 11.78 -3.15
C LYS A 61 9.07 10.45 -3.88
N GLU A 62 9.17 10.47 -5.20
CA GLU A 62 8.86 9.28 -6.01
C GLU A 62 9.75 8.08 -5.72
N TRP A 63 11.03 8.31 -5.35
CA TRP A 63 11.94 7.24 -4.93
C TRP A 63 11.53 6.58 -3.61
N GLU A 64 10.74 7.25 -2.76
CA GLU A 64 10.22 6.71 -1.50
C GLU A 64 9.03 5.76 -1.72
N PHE A 65 8.38 5.80 -2.89
CA PHE A 65 7.18 5.00 -3.15
C PHE A 65 7.49 3.50 -3.16
N ALA A 66 8.70 3.12 -3.59
CA ALA A 66 9.17 1.74 -3.54
C ALA A 66 9.28 1.24 -2.09
N ASN A 67 9.75 2.09 -1.17
CA ASN A 67 9.81 1.76 0.25
C ASN A 67 8.41 1.55 0.83
N VAL A 68 7.48 2.48 0.57
CA VAL A 68 6.09 2.36 1.03
C VAL A 68 5.43 1.09 0.49
N ARG A 69 5.64 0.75 -0.78
CA ARG A 69 5.15 -0.50 -1.37
C ARG A 69 5.69 -1.73 -0.63
N GLY A 70 6.96 -1.74 -0.27
CA GLY A 70 7.57 -2.79 0.55
C GLY A 70 6.87 -2.94 1.90
N TYR A 71 6.58 -1.83 2.58
CA TYR A 71 5.81 -1.85 3.82
C TYR A 71 4.38 -2.35 3.63
N VAL A 72 3.68 -1.97 2.55
CA VAL A 72 2.34 -2.51 2.25
C VAL A 72 2.37 -4.03 2.12
N ILE A 73 3.33 -4.57 1.36
CA ILE A 73 3.47 -6.02 1.17
C ILE A 73 3.79 -6.71 2.50
N LYS A 74 4.72 -6.16 3.29
CA LYS A 74 5.10 -6.69 4.60
C LYS A 74 3.89 -6.77 5.53
N GLU A 75 3.13 -5.68 5.65
CA GLU A 75 1.94 -5.64 6.51
C GLU A 75 0.85 -6.62 6.08
N LEU A 76 0.65 -6.80 4.76
CA LEU A 76 -0.32 -7.76 4.24
C LEU A 76 0.11 -9.21 4.49
N LEU A 77 1.39 -9.53 4.31
CA LEU A 77 1.94 -10.86 4.58
C LEU A 77 1.90 -11.18 6.08
N SER A 78 2.27 -10.25 6.95
CA SER A 78 2.20 -10.43 8.41
C SER A 78 0.78 -10.67 8.92
N LYS A 79 -0.27 -10.22 8.20
CA LYS A 79 -1.67 -10.49 8.54
C LYS A 79 -2.21 -11.80 7.97
N SER A 80 -1.54 -12.41 6.99
CA SER A 80 -1.99 -13.67 6.37
C SER A 80 -1.58 -14.92 7.14
N ASP A 81 -0.68 -14.79 8.12
CA ASP A 81 -0.14 -15.89 8.95
C ASP A 81 -0.84 -16.04 10.32
N ASN A 82 -1.98 -15.36 10.55
CA ASN A 82 -2.84 -15.50 11.74
C ASN A 82 -4.26 -15.90 11.33
#